data_AF-A0A9D9MGT1-F1
#
_entry.id   AF-A0A9D9MGT1-F1
#
_cell.length_a   1.000
_cell.length_b   1.000
_cell.length_c   1.000
_cell.angle_alpha   90.00
_cell.angle_beta   90.00
_cell.angle_gamma   90.00
#
_symmetry.space_group_name_H-M   'P 1'
#
loop_
_entity.id
_entity.type
_entity.pdbx_description
1 polymer ?
#
loop_
_entity_poly.entity_id
_entity_poly.type
_entity_poly.pdbx_seq_one_letter_code
_entity_poly.pdbx_strand_id
1 'polypeptide(L)'
;MVWPFSSPASRPAVGLALQGGGAHGAYTWGVLDALLEAGRFRFDAISGTSAGAMNALALADGWMRGGAEGAREALAAFWRAVGTQLPFEQWLVGTTESPGLAPGLRALMHWTRLFSPYQLNPLGLNPLRDVLAAQIDFERLRRRDAPRLFIASTHAGTGRLRLFANDELSVNAALASACLPTLHQAVMIGGEPYWDGGYSANPALFPLLRSGTADLLIVALSPMDHGSVPVTAEDIRTRALEFSFNAGFLREATLLAEASAEARRSRFAFGRLERRLRALRTHLIDAHDDLGSLSSETKLIAHLPFLERLRDLGRTRAQRWLAEHGAKVGHACSVDLAARFAPPARSA
;
A
#
# COMPACT_ATOMS: atom_id res chain seq x y z
N MET A 1 7.39 19.50 47.31
CA MET A 1 7.57 20.40 46.16
C MET A 1 7.36 19.56 44.91
N VAL A 2 6.14 19.57 44.39
CA VAL A 2 5.70 18.76 43.25
C VAL A 2 6.03 19.53 41.98
N TRP A 3 6.81 18.94 41.07
CA TRP A 3 7.13 19.52 39.77
C TRP A 3 5.91 19.37 38.83
N PRO A 4 5.32 20.47 38.33
CA PRO A 4 4.28 20.40 37.31
C PRO A 4 4.89 20.56 35.91
N PHE A 5 4.17 20.07 34.90
CA PHE A 5 4.45 20.17 33.46
C PHE A 5 5.42 19.14 32.85
N SER A 6 4.96 17.89 32.77
CA SER A 6 5.27 17.10 31.57
C SER A 6 4.56 17.75 30.38
N SER A 7 5.33 18.29 29.44
CA SER A 7 4.83 18.66 28.09
C SER A 7 4.02 17.48 27.50
N PRO A 8 2.99 17.70 26.66
CA PRO A 8 2.29 16.60 26.01
C PRO A 8 3.35 15.76 25.29
N ALA A 9 3.57 14.53 25.75
CA ALA A 9 4.57 13.64 25.19
C ALA A 9 4.39 13.63 23.67
N SER A 10 5.44 14.02 22.94
CA SER A 10 5.35 14.18 21.48
C SER A 10 4.85 12.88 20.85
N ARG A 11 3.76 12.93 20.08
CA ARG A 11 3.19 11.73 19.41
C ARG A 11 4.29 10.93 18.72
N PRO A 12 4.36 9.59 18.89
CA PRO A 12 5.40 8.78 18.28
C PRO A 12 5.33 8.88 16.76
N ALA A 13 6.51 8.88 16.14
CA ALA A 13 6.69 8.93 14.70
C ALA A 13 6.59 7.54 14.09
N VAL A 14 5.62 7.37 13.21
CA VAL A 14 5.34 6.12 12.51
C VAL A 14 5.65 6.27 11.02
N GLY A 15 6.33 5.26 10.49
CA GLY A 15 6.61 5.08 9.08
C GLY A 15 5.58 4.13 8.52
N LEU A 16 4.81 4.57 7.53
CA LEU A 16 3.74 3.79 6.93
C LEU A 16 4.25 3.03 5.72
N ALA A 17 4.07 1.71 5.70
CA ALA A 17 4.32 0.85 4.56
C ALA A 17 2.97 0.37 4.03
N LEU A 18 2.53 0.93 2.90
CA LEU A 18 1.19 0.72 2.35
C LEU A 18 1.23 -0.19 1.13
N GLN A 19 0.75 -1.42 1.30
CA GLN A 19 0.69 -2.39 0.21
C GLN A 19 -0.35 -2.00 -0.84
N GLY A 20 -0.04 -2.29 -2.10
CA GLY A 20 -0.96 -2.24 -3.23
C GLY A 20 -1.86 -3.47 -3.32
N GLY A 21 -3.07 -3.27 -3.84
CA GLY A 21 -4.07 -4.33 -4.02
C GLY A 21 -5.20 -3.96 -4.97
N GLY A 22 -4.99 -3.01 -5.88
CA GLY A 22 -6.06 -2.47 -6.74
C GLY A 22 -7.18 -1.82 -5.92
N ALA A 23 -8.44 -2.14 -6.24
CA ALA A 23 -9.63 -1.68 -5.50
C ALA A 23 -9.59 -2.02 -4.00
N HIS A 24 -8.88 -3.09 -3.61
CA HIS A 24 -8.69 -3.43 -2.19
C HIS A 24 -7.93 -2.36 -1.41
N GLY A 25 -7.26 -1.41 -2.07
CA GLY A 25 -6.69 -0.24 -1.42
C GLY A 25 -7.70 0.63 -0.66
N ALA A 26 -9.01 0.51 -0.94
CA ALA A 26 -10.04 1.17 -0.14
C ALA A 26 -10.11 0.63 1.30
N TYR A 27 -9.68 -0.62 1.53
CA TYR A 27 -9.45 -1.14 2.88
C TYR A 27 -8.37 -0.34 3.61
N THR A 28 -7.25 -0.05 2.93
CA THR A 28 -6.20 0.81 3.47
C THR A 28 -6.69 2.23 3.73
N TRP A 29 -7.59 2.79 2.90
CA TRP A 29 -8.25 4.07 3.21
C TRP A 29 -8.96 4.01 4.56
N GLY A 30 -9.76 2.96 4.80
CA GLY A 30 -10.40 2.74 6.08
C GLY A 30 -9.43 2.66 7.26
N VAL A 31 -8.34 1.89 7.09
CA VAL A 31 -7.29 1.79 8.10
C VAL A 31 -6.71 3.16 8.44
N LEU A 32 -6.32 3.93 7.42
CA LEU A 32 -5.75 5.27 7.60
C LEU A 32 -6.74 6.24 8.23
N ASP A 33 -8.01 6.20 7.84
CA ASP A 33 -9.05 7.05 8.39
C ASP A 33 -9.22 6.84 9.91
N ALA A 34 -9.22 5.59 10.37
CA ALA A 34 -9.30 5.27 11.80
C ALA A 34 -8.00 5.66 12.56
N LEU A 35 -6.83 5.48 11.97
CA LEU A 35 -5.56 5.88 12.57
C LEU A 35 -5.43 7.40 12.71
N LEU A 36 -5.90 8.16 11.70
CA LEU A 36 -5.94 9.62 11.71
C LEU A 36 -6.92 10.14 12.77
N GLU A 37 -8.14 9.58 12.81
CA GLU A 37 -9.17 9.92 13.81
C GLU A 37 -8.70 9.68 15.24
N ALA A 38 -7.97 8.60 15.49
CA ALA A 38 -7.42 8.32 16.82
C ALA A 38 -6.40 9.38 17.28
N GLY A 39 -5.75 10.09 16.35
CA GLY A 39 -4.82 11.18 16.64
C GLY A 39 -3.62 10.79 17.50
N ARG A 40 -3.28 9.49 17.59
CA ARG A 40 -2.24 8.96 18.48
C ARG A 40 -0.83 9.08 17.91
N PHE A 41 -0.69 9.19 16.59
CA PHE A 41 0.58 9.05 15.88
C PHE A 41 0.85 10.27 14.98
N ARG A 42 2.12 10.46 14.59
CA ARG A 42 2.47 11.28 13.42
C ARG A 42 3.03 10.38 12.32
N PHE A 43 2.83 10.76 11.07
CA PHE A 43 3.32 10.01 9.91
C PHE A 43 4.43 10.80 9.21
N ASP A 44 5.69 10.44 9.47
CA ASP A 44 6.86 11.19 9.00
C ASP A 44 7.38 10.69 7.64
N ALA A 45 7.11 9.42 7.33
CA ALA A 45 7.53 8.78 6.11
C ALA A 45 6.51 7.73 5.67
N ILE A 46 6.26 7.65 4.36
CA ILE A 46 5.29 6.73 3.78
C ILE A 46 5.90 6.10 2.54
N SER A 47 5.87 4.78 2.49
CA SER A 47 6.22 3.96 1.33
C SER A 47 4.94 3.37 0.79
N GLY A 48 4.71 3.53 -0.51
CA GLY A 48 3.47 3.10 -1.15
C GLY A 48 3.72 2.52 -2.54
N THR A 49 2.92 1.52 -2.87
CA THR A 49 2.96 0.82 -4.16
C THR A 49 1.54 0.68 -4.70
N SER A 50 1.31 0.96 -5.98
CA SER A 50 -0.01 0.82 -6.63
C SER A 50 -1.10 1.58 -5.85
N ALA A 51 -2.20 0.92 -5.46
CA ALA A 51 -3.21 1.54 -4.60
C ALA A 51 -2.69 2.08 -3.25
N GLY A 52 -1.61 1.49 -2.71
CA GLY A 52 -0.91 2.00 -1.53
C GLY A 52 -0.20 3.32 -1.80
N ALA A 53 0.32 3.54 -3.02
CA ALA A 53 0.87 4.82 -3.45
C ALA A 53 -0.23 5.89 -3.54
N MET A 54 -1.41 5.54 -4.05
CA MET A 54 -2.54 6.45 -4.11
C MET A 54 -2.97 6.95 -2.72
N ASN A 55 -3.09 6.01 -1.78
CA ASN A 55 -3.36 6.33 -0.38
C ASN A 55 -2.25 7.20 0.24
N ALA A 56 -0.98 6.91 -0.04
CA ALA A 56 0.15 7.70 0.46
C ALA A 56 0.09 9.15 -0.04
N LEU A 57 -0.18 9.35 -1.33
CA LEU A 57 -0.27 10.67 -1.96
C LEU A 57 -1.46 11.46 -1.44
N ALA A 58 -2.65 10.86 -1.39
CA ALA A 58 -3.86 11.50 -0.88
C ALA A 58 -3.74 11.88 0.61
N LEU A 59 -3.21 10.97 1.43
CA LEU A 59 -2.95 11.24 2.85
C LEU A 59 -1.97 12.40 3.03
N ALA A 60 -0.84 12.39 2.33
CA ALA A 60 0.18 13.41 2.49
C ALA A 60 -0.30 14.79 2.00
N ASP A 61 -0.99 14.86 0.87
CA ASP A 61 -1.53 16.11 0.35
C ASP A 61 -2.59 16.70 1.29
N GLY A 62 -3.55 15.88 1.72
CA GLY A 62 -4.57 16.29 2.67
C GLY A 62 -3.98 16.71 4.02
N TRP A 63 -2.95 16.01 4.48
CA TRP A 63 -2.23 16.37 5.71
C TRP A 63 -1.61 17.77 5.63
N MET A 64 -1.03 18.11 4.48
CA MET A 64 -0.46 19.45 4.26
C MET A 64 -1.52 20.56 4.13
N ARG A 65 -2.78 20.21 3.82
CA ARG A 65 -3.89 21.16 3.73
C ARG A 65 -4.54 21.43 5.10
N GLY A 66 -4.76 20.39 5.89
CA GLY A 66 -5.59 20.48 7.09
C GLY A 66 -5.22 19.51 8.21
N GLY A 67 -3.99 18.99 8.23
CA GLY A 67 -3.56 18.00 9.22
C GLY A 67 -4.38 16.71 9.13
N ALA A 68 -4.73 16.12 10.27
CA ALA A 68 -5.41 14.84 10.31
C ALA A 68 -6.76 14.85 9.58
N GLU A 69 -7.59 15.87 9.80
CA GLU A 69 -8.90 15.97 9.15
C GLU A 69 -8.76 16.21 7.64
N GLY A 70 -7.84 17.09 7.23
CA GLY A 70 -7.57 17.29 5.80
C GLY A 70 -7.11 16.02 5.08
N ALA A 71 -6.33 15.17 5.76
CA ALA A 71 -5.93 13.86 5.24
C ALA A 71 -7.11 12.88 5.08
N ARG A 72 -8.03 12.85 6.06
CA ARG A 72 -9.24 12.02 5.99
C ARG A 72 -10.16 12.44 4.84
N GLU A 73 -10.39 13.75 4.71
CA GLU A 73 -11.16 14.35 3.63
C GLU A 73 -10.55 14.02 2.25
N ALA A 74 -9.23 14.15 2.11
CA ALA A 74 -8.52 13.87 0.87
C ALA A 74 -8.62 12.39 0.45
N LEU A 75 -8.43 11.47 1.41
CA LEU A 75 -8.61 10.04 1.15
C LEU A 75 -10.04 9.73 0.70
N ALA A 76 -11.05 10.31 1.37
CA ALA A 76 -12.45 10.11 1.02
C ALA A 76 -12.79 10.67 -0.36
N ALA A 77 -12.32 11.87 -0.68
CA ALA A 77 -12.52 12.49 -1.99
C ALA A 77 -11.87 11.67 -3.10
N PHE A 78 -10.63 11.20 -2.89
CA PHE A 78 -9.92 10.38 -3.86
C PHE A 78 -10.67 9.08 -4.18
N TRP A 79 -11.05 8.30 -3.17
CA TRP A 79 -11.73 7.01 -3.40
C TRP A 79 -13.14 7.17 -3.96
N ARG A 80 -13.86 8.24 -3.60
CA ARG A 80 -15.14 8.59 -4.24
C ARG A 80 -14.96 8.94 -5.71
N ALA A 81 -13.94 9.72 -6.05
CA ALA A 81 -13.63 10.06 -7.43
C ALA A 81 -13.27 8.81 -8.26
N VAL A 82 -12.48 7.90 -7.70
CA VAL A 82 -12.17 6.59 -8.32
C VAL A 82 -13.45 5.76 -8.52
N GLY A 83 -14.29 5.66 -7.50
CA GLY A 83 -15.51 4.85 -7.49
C GLY A 83 -16.63 5.33 -8.42
N THR A 84 -16.51 6.54 -8.96
CA THR A 84 -17.51 7.21 -9.81
C THR A 84 -17.03 7.44 -11.25
N GLN A 85 -15.81 7.04 -11.61
CA GLN A 85 -15.27 7.22 -12.97
C GLN A 85 -16.03 6.42 -14.04
N LEU A 86 -16.52 5.24 -13.68
CA LEU A 86 -17.17 4.32 -14.61
C LEU A 86 -18.54 3.92 -14.06
N PRO A 87 -19.58 3.77 -14.90
CA PRO A 87 -20.89 3.31 -14.49
C PRO A 87 -20.89 1.79 -14.22
N PHE A 88 -20.11 1.35 -13.23
CA PHE A 88 -19.89 -0.06 -12.90
C PHE A 88 -21.17 -0.84 -12.62
N GLU A 89 -22.25 -0.17 -12.20
CA GLU A 89 -23.55 -0.81 -11.93
C GLU A 89 -24.08 -1.64 -13.11
N GLN A 90 -23.77 -1.22 -14.35
CA GLN A 90 -24.19 -1.92 -15.56
C GLN A 90 -23.26 -3.10 -15.94
N TRP A 91 -22.10 -3.19 -15.30
CA TRP A 91 -21.01 -4.11 -15.66
C TRP A 91 -20.65 -5.10 -14.56
N LEU A 92 -21.40 -5.08 -13.45
CA LEU A 92 -21.21 -5.95 -12.30
C LEU A 92 -22.40 -6.90 -12.11
N VAL A 93 -22.14 -8.01 -11.45
CA VAL A 93 -23.14 -8.97 -10.98
C VAL A 93 -22.87 -9.29 -9.50
N GLY A 94 -23.83 -9.91 -8.82
CA GLY A 94 -23.71 -10.24 -7.41
C GLY A 94 -24.10 -9.08 -6.49
N THR A 95 -23.73 -9.19 -5.21
CA THR A 95 -24.06 -8.21 -4.17
C THR A 95 -22.85 -7.32 -3.87
N THR A 96 -23.06 -6.24 -3.12
CA THR A 96 -21.95 -5.42 -2.60
C THR A 96 -20.97 -6.21 -1.72
N GLU A 97 -21.43 -7.29 -1.09
CA GLU A 97 -20.59 -8.17 -0.25
C GLU A 97 -19.63 -9.02 -1.08
N SER A 98 -20.06 -9.44 -2.26
CA SER A 98 -19.29 -10.30 -3.16
C SER A 98 -19.62 -9.94 -4.62
N PRO A 99 -19.10 -8.80 -5.11
CA PRO A 99 -19.36 -8.38 -6.48
C PRO A 99 -18.50 -9.21 -7.44
N GLY A 100 -19.05 -9.50 -8.61
CA GLY A 100 -18.37 -10.16 -9.71
C GLY A 100 -18.46 -9.33 -10.99
N LEU A 101 -17.58 -9.61 -11.95
CA LEU A 101 -17.66 -9.00 -13.27
C LEU A 101 -18.80 -9.64 -14.08
N ALA A 102 -19.64 -8.82 -14.72
CA ALA A 102 -20.65 -9.32 -15.64
C ALA A 102 -19.99 -10.08 -16.82
N PRO A 103 -20.67 -11.05 -17.47
CA PRO A 103 -20.08 -11.88 -18.52
C PRO A 103 -19.42 -11.09 -19.66
N GLY A 104 -20.02 -9.97 -20.08
CA GLY A 104 -19.45 -9.08 -21.11
C GLY A 104 -18.15 -8.42 -20.68
N LEU A 105 -18.09 -7.88 -19.44
CA LEU A 105 -16.87 -7.29 -18.90
C LEU A 105 -15.79 -8.35 -18.65
N ARG A 106 -16.17 -9.54 -18.18
CA ARG A 106 -15.26 -10.67 -18.03
C ARG A 106 -14.66 -11.07 -19.38
N ALA A 107 -15.47 -11.17 -20.43
CA ALA A 107 -14.97 -11.42 -21.78
C ALA A 107 -13.96 -10.35 -22.20
N LEU A 108 -14.28 -9.05 -22.04
CA LEU A 108 -13.34 -7.96 -22.32
C LEU A 108 -12.02 -8.10 -21.53
N MET A 109 -12.08 -8.47 -20.25
CA MET A 109 -10.90 -8.74 -19.42
C MET A 109 -10.10 -10.00 -19.85
N HIS A 110 -10.71 -10.92 -20.61
CA HIS A 110 -9.96 -11.99 -21.26
C HIS A 110 -9.19 -11.47 -22.49
N TRP A 111 -9.76 -10.53 -23.26
CA TRP A 111 -9.07 -9.94 -24.42
C TRP A 111 -7.79 -9.21 -24.02
N THR A 112 -7.73 -8.55 -22.86
CA THR A 112 -6.52 -7.87 -22.35
C THR A 112 -5.35 -8.82 -22.04
N ARG A 113 -5.59 -10.13 -22.08
CA ARG A 113 -4.56 -11.17 -21.92
C ARG A 113 -4.04 -11.70 -23.25
N LEU A 114 -4.82 -11.51 -24.31
CA LEU A 114 -4.49 -11.96 -25.67
C LEU A 114 -3.87 -10.82 -26.49
N PHE A 115 -4.27 -9.58 -26.21
CA PHE A 115 -3.83 -8.40 -26.92
C PHE A 115 -3.19 -7.40 -25.96
N SER A 116 -2.15 -6.72 -26.44
CA SER A 116 -1.45 -5.72 -25.64
C SER A 116 -2.29 -4.45 -25.47
N PRO A 117 -2.06 -3.66 -24.40
CA PRO A 117 -2.70 -2.36 -24.25
C PRO A 117 -2.34 -1.37 -25.37
N TYR A 118 -1.23 -1.58 -26.08
CA TYR A 118 -0.86 -0.80 -27.26
C TYR A 118 -1.78 -1.06 -28.47
N GLN A 119 -2.38 -2.25 -28.53
CA GLN A 119 -3.35 -2.62 -29.56
C GLN A 119 -4.78 -2.25 -29.15
N LEU A 120 -5.15 -2.49 -27.89
CA LEU A 120 -6.52 -2.29 -27.39
C LEU A 120 -6.82 -0.83 -27.03
N ASN A 121 -5.81 -0.07 -26.64
CA ASN A 121 -5.94 1.33 -26.21
C ASN A 121 -4.82 2.17 -26.83
N PRO A 122 -4.80 2.37 -28.16
CA PRO A 122 -3.73 3.09 -28.86
C PRO A 122 -3.65 4.57 -28.44
N LEU A 123 -4.76 5.15 -27.98
CA LEU A 123 -4.82 6.53 -27.48
C LEU A 123 -4.33 6.68 -26.04
N GLY A 124 -4.03 5.57 -25.33
CA GLY A 124 -3.47 5.61 -23.98
C GLY A 124 -4.40 6.23 -22.93
N LEU A 125 -5.72 6.15 -23.13
CA LEU A 125 -6.69 6.70 -22.20
C LEU A 125 -6.56 6.03 -20.83
N ASN A 126 -6.50 6.84 -19.76
CA ASN A 126 -6.38 6.35 -18.40
C ASN A 126 -7.19 7.26 -17.45
N PRO A 127 -8.41 6.88 -17.04
CA PRO A 127 -9.26 7.68 -16.16
C PRO A 127 -8.59 8.04 -14.82
N LEU A 128 -7.67 7.19 -14.32
CA LEU A 128 -6.93 7.48 -13.10
C LEU A 128 -6.03 8.72 -13.25
N ARG A 129 -5.59 9.06 -14.47
CA ARG A 129 -4.82 10.28 -14.74
C ARG A 129 -5.59 11.52 -14.34
N ASP A 130 -6.86 11.59 -14.73
CA ASP A 130 -7.71 12.76 -14.48
C ASP A 130 -8.06 12.87 -12.99
N VAL A 131 -8.34 11.74 -12.34
CA VAL A 131 -8.51 11.68 -10.88
C VAL A 131 -7.26 12.18 -10.17
N LEU A 132 -6.08 11.70 -10.54
CA LEU A 132 -4.82 12.11 -9.91
C LEU A 132 -4.54 13.59 -10.10
N ALA A 133 -4.74 14.11 -11.32
CA ALA A 133 -4.54 15.52 -11.62
C ALA A 133 -5.53 16.43 -10.86
N ALA A 134 -6.76 15.97 -10.63
CA ALA A 134 -7.78 16.74 -9.93
C ALA A 134 -7.66 16.65 -8.39
N GLN A 135 -7.22 15.52 -7.85
CA GLN A 135 -7.28 15.25 -6.41
C GLN A 135 -5.94 15.51 -5.69
N ILE A 136 -4.81 15.52 -6.39
CA ILE A 136 -3.47 15.58 -5.77
C ILE A 136 -2.67 16.79 -6.28
N ASP A 137 -2.27 17.67 -5.36
CA ASP A 137 -1.34 18.76 -5.66
C ASP A 137 0.12 18.28 -5.51
N PHE A 138 0.71 17.86 -6.63
CA PHE A 138 2.08 17.36 -6.65
C PHE A 138 3.14 18.44 -6.33
N GLU A 139 2.85 19.73 -6.60
CA GLU A 139 3.76 20.82 -6.20
C GLU A 139 3.81 20.95 -4.69
N ARG A 140 2.66 20.81 -4.02
CA ARG A 140 2.60 20.78 -2.55
C ARG A 140 3.43 19.64 -1.99
N LEU A 141 3.29 18.44 -2.56
CA LEU A 141 4.03 17.25 -2.12
C LEU A 141 5.56 17.35 -2.33
N ARG A 142 6.02 18.22 -3.24
CA ARG A 142 7.45 18.51 -3.47
C ARG A 142 8.07 19.44 -2.42
N ARG A 143 7.27 20.08 -1.56
CA ARG A 143 7.79 21.01 -0.55
C ARG A 143 8.53 20.27 0.56
N ARG A 144 9.47 20.96 1.21
CA ARG A 144 10.34 20.38 2.26
C ARG A 144 9.63 20.00 3.56
N ASP A 145 8.46 20.58 3.80
CA ASP A 145 7.61 20.32 4.97
C ASP A 145 6.61 19.17 4.76
N ALA A 146 6.56 18.59 3.55
CA ALA A 146 5.75 17.41 3.25
C ALA A 146 6.26 16.15 3.99
N PRO A 147 5.37 15.20 4.34
CA PRO A 147 5.79 13.85 4.71
C PRO A 147 6.71 13.25 3.65
N ARG A 148 7.73 12.49 4.06
CA ARG A 148 8.63 11.84 3.10
C ARG A 148 7.90 10.72 2.38
N LEU A 149 7.85 10.78 1.06
CA LEU A 149 7.15 9.80 0.23
C LEU A 149 8.14 8.95 -0.55
N PHE A 150 7.86 7.65 -0.63
CA PHE A 150 8.61 6.69 -1.43
C PHE A 150 7.62 5.89 -2.27
N ILE A 151 7.47 6.26 -3.54
CA ILE A 151 6.50 5.64 -4.45
C ILE A 151 7.21 4.62 -5.33
N ALA A 152 6.87 3.34 -5.18
CA ALA A 152 7.53 2.25 -5.89
C ALA A 152 6.98 2.06 -7.31
N SER A 153 7.89 1.84 -8.25
CA SER A 153 7.62 1.44 -9.63
C SER A 153 8.67 0.44 -10.09
N THR A 154 8.37 -0.30 -11.16
CA THR A 154 9.27 -1.29 -11.74
C THR A 154 9.70 -0.82 -13.12
N HIS A 155 11.01 -0.76 -13.37
CA HIS A 155 11.52 -0.45 -14.70
C HIS A 155 11.17 -1.59 -15.67
N ALA A 156 10.36 -1.32 -16.69
CA ALA A 156 9.77 -2.36 -17.54
C ALA A 156 10.81 -3.16 -18.33
N GLY A 157 11.90 -2.52 -18.76
CA GLY A 157 12.97 -3.21 -19.51
C GLY A 157 13.95 -4.03 -18.67
N THR A 158 13.99 -3.86 -17.35
CA THR A 158 15.05 -4.47 -16.50
C THR A 158 14.55 -5.15 -15.23
N GLY A 159 13.27 -4.95 -14.86
CA GLY A 159 12.69 -5.45 -13.61
C GLY A 159 13.22 -4.75 -12.34
N ARG A 160 14.06 -3.71 -12.47
CA ARG A 160 14.66 -3.02 -11.32
C ARG A 160 13.65 -2.12 -10.61
N LEU A 161 13.70 -2.12 -9.28
CA LEU A 161 12.96 -1.19 -8.43
C LEU A 161 13.40 0.25 -8.68
N ARG A 162 12.44 1.14 -8.89
CA ARG A 162 12.62 2.60 -8.83
C ARG A 162 11.67 3.18 -7.79
N LEU A 163 12.24 3.90 -6.84
CA LEU A 163 11.50 4.68 -5.85
C LEU A 163 11.52 6.15 -6.27
N PHE A 164 10.34 6.74 -6.47
CA PHE A 164 10.19 8.19 -6.64
C PHE A 164 10.05 8.85 -5.28
N ALA A 165 10.96 9.78 -4.97
CA ALA A 165 10.90 10.61 -3.77
C ALA A 165 10.13 11.92 -4.04
N ASN A 166 9.88 12.71 -3.00
CA ASN A 166 9.06 13.93 -3.06
C ASN A 166 9.37 14.83 -4.26
N ASP A 167 10.64 15.12 -4.53
CA ASP A 167 11.13 15.98 -5.60
C ASP A 167 10.80 15.48 -7.02
N GLU A 168 10.57 14.18 -7.17
CA GLU A 168 10.28 13.51 -8.44
C GLU A 168 8.79 13.16 -8.62
N LEU A 169 7.96 13.45 -7.60
CA LEU A 169 6.54 13.08 -7.65
C LEU A 169 5.83 13.80 -8.79
N SER A 170 4.97 13.08 -9.49
CA SER A 170 4.16 13.63 -10.57
C SER A 170 2.98 12.69 -10.83
N VAL A 171 2.02 13.15 -11.63
CA VAL A 171 0.94 12.29 -12.13
C VAL A 171 1.53 11.04 -12.80
N ASN A 172 2.61 11.17 -13.58
CA ASN A 172 3.23 10.02 -14.24
C ASN A 172 3.90 9.07 -13.22
N ALA A 173 4.57 9.58 -12.18
CA ALA A 173 5.14 8.71 -11.14
C ALA A 173 4.05 7.91 -10.40
N ALA A 174 2.91 8.54 -10.11
CA ALA A 174 1.75 7.89 -9.52
C ALA A 174 1.15 6.82 -10.46
N LEU A 175 0.92 7.18 -11.74
CA LEU A 175 0.42 6.24 -12.75
C LEU A 175 1.37 5.06 -12.99
N ALA A 176 2.68 5.30 -13.03
CA ALA A 176 3.70 4.25 -13.14
C ALA A 176 3.56 3.25 -11.98
N SER A 177 3.39 3.74 -10.76
CA SER A 177 3.22 2.89 -9.57
C SER A 177 1.99 1.97 -9.64
N ALA A 178 0.95 2.34 -10.39
CA ALA A 178 -0.29 1.57 -10.57
C ALA A 178 -0.45 0.98 -11.99
N CYS A 179 0.62 0.95 -12.79
CA CYS A 179 0.55 0.55 -14.20
C CYS A 179 0.60 -0.97 -14.37
N LEU A 180 -0.57 -1.62 -14.38
CA LEU A 180 -0.70 -3.03 -14.72
C LEU A 180 -0.43 -3.26 -16.22
N PRO A 181 0.60 -4.05 -16.61
CA PRO A 181 1.07 -4.12 -18.00
C PRO A 181 0.11 -4.79 -18.98
N THR A 182 -0.87 -5.55 -18.49
CA THR A 182 -1.94 -6.12 -19.31
C THR A 182 -3.09 -5.14 -19.56
N LEU A 183 -3.20 -4.07 -18.76
CA LEU A 183 -4.31 -3.10 -18.83
C LEU A 183 -3.88 -1.73 -19.34
N HIS A 184 -2.64 -1.33 -19.08
CA HIS A 184 -2.13 0.00 -19.41
C HIS A 184 -0.79 -0.08 -20.13
N GLN A 185 -0.57 0.84 -21.07
CA GLN A 185 0.73 1.04 -21.69
C GLN A 185 1.75 1.47 -20.62
N ALA A 186 3.03 1.08 -20.79
CA ALA A 186 4.09 1.48 -19.88
C ALA A 186 4.15 3.02 -19.77
N VAL A 187 4.31 3.53 -18.56
CA VAL A 187 4.39 4.97 -18.32
C VAL A 187 5.82 5.44 -18.54
N MET A 188 6.00 6.39 -19.45
CA MET A 188 7.30 6.95 -19.78
C MET A 188 7.65 8.10 -18.83
N ILE A 189 8.79 8.00 -18.13
CA ILE A 189 9.31 9.05 -17.24
C ILE A 189 10.79 9.25 -17.56
N GLY A 190 11.18 10.45 -17.98
CA GLY A 190 12.57 10.73 -18.36
C GLY A 190 13.08 9.87 -19.52
N GLY A 191 12.20 9.41 -20.41
CA GLY A 191 12.56 8.52 -21.53
C GLY A 191 12.58 7.03 -21.19
N GLU A 192 12.40 6.66 -19.92
CA GLU A 192 12.43 5.25 -19.48
C GLU A 192 11.00 4.71 -19.20
N PRO A 193 10.74 3.41 -19.49
CA PRO A 193 9.43 2.80 -19.32
C PRO A 193 9.25 2.19 -17.92
N TYR A 194 8.10 2.44 -17.30
CA TYR A 194 7.77 1.93 -15.97
C TYR A 194 6.41 1.21 -15.91
N TRP A 195 6.37 0.16 -15.08
CA TRP A 195 5.19 -0.60 -14.67
C TRP A 195 4.98 -0.49 -13.16
N ASP A 196 3.86 -1.07 -12.69
CA ASP A 196 3.48 -1.14 -11.29
C ASP A 196 4.66 -1.58 -10.40
N GLY A 197 4.80 -0.94 -9.24
CA GLY A 197 5.84 -1.28 -8.28
C GLY A 197 5.68 -2.66 -7.67
N GLY A 198 4.49 -3.26 -7.78
CA GLY A 198 4.13 -4.62 -7.40
C GLY A 198 5.20 -5.63 -7.77
N TYR A 199 5.70 -5.56 -9.00
CA TYR A 199 6.68 -6.50 -9.54
C TYR A 199 8.09 -6.41 -8.90
N SER A 200 8.38 -5.38 -8.11
CA SER A 200 9.72 -5.17 -7.53
C SER A 200 9.71 -4.89 -6.01
N ALA A 201 8.74 -4.12 -5.48
CA ALA A 201 8.53 -3.92 -4.05
C ALA A 201 7.11 -3.47 -3.71
N ASN A 202 6.42 -4.22 -2.83
CA ASN A 202 5.02 -4.00 -2.48
C ASN A 202 4.66 -4.30 -1.01
N PRO A 203 4.85 -3.34 -0.09
CA PRO A 203 5.57 -2.07 -0.25
C PRO A 203 7.07 -2.22 0.07
N ALA A 204 7.87 -1.21 -0.28
CA ALA A 204 9.29 -1.14 0.12
C ALA A 204 9.45 -0.72 1.59
N LEU A 205 10.20 -1.46 2.40
CA LEU A 205 10.37 -1.20 3.84
C LEU A 205 11.64 -0.43 4.18
N PHE A 206 12.75 -0.74 3.51
CA PHE A 206 14.07 -0.19 3.77
C PHE A 206 14.16 1.34 3.62
N PRO A 207 13.44 2.01 2.70
CA PRO A 207 13.40 3.47 2.66
C PRO A 207 12.90 4.10 3.96
N LEU A 208 11.92 3.48 4.62
CA LEU A 208 11.37 3.94 5.90
C LEU A 208 12.40 3.82 7.02
N LEU A 209 13.10 2.68 7.11
CA LEU A 209 14.24 2.50 8.03
C LEU A 209 15.32 3.57 7.78
N ARG A 210 15.68 3.81 6.51
CA ARG A 210 16.68 4.83 6.14
C ARG A 210 16.23 6.25 6.45
N SER A 211 14.93 6.50 6.52
CA SER A 211 14.38 7.80 6.92
C SER A 211 14.54 8.09 8.41
N GLY A 212 14.87 7.07 9.22
CA GLY A 212 15.13 7.21 10.66
C GLY A 212 13.91 6.93 11.55
N THR A 213 12.79 6.53 10.96
CA THR A 213 11.61 6.12 11.71
C THR A 213 11.88 4.83 12.48
N ALA A 214 11.60 4.85 13.79
CA ALA A 214 11.75 3.68 14.65
C ALA A 214 10.51 2.77 14.64
N ASP A 215 9.29 3.31 14.52
CA ASP A 215 8.06 2.53 14.43
C ASP A 215 7.64 2.36 12.96
N LEU A 216 7.69 1.16 12.42
CA LEU A 216 7.26 0.83 11.07
C LEU A 216 5.92 0.10 11.14
N LEU A 217 4.86 0.71 10.59
CA LEU A 217 3.52 0.13 10.49
C LEU A 217 3.24 -0.30 9.05
N ILE A 218 3.06 -1.61 8.88
CA ILE A 218 2.73 -2.25 7.61
C ILE A 218 1.22 -2.41 7.53
N VAL A 219 0.62 -1.95 6.43
CA VAL A 219 -0.76 -2.29 6.05
C VAL A 219 -0.67 -3.28 4.89
N ALA A 220 -0.93 -4.55 5.18
CA ALA A 220 -0.85 -5.64 4.21
C ALA A 220 -2.25 -6.05 3.74
N LEU A 221 -2.46 -6.07 2.42
CA LEU A 221 -3.72 -6.43 1.79
C LEU A 221 -3.72 -7.85 1.22
N SER A 222 -2.54 -8.36 0.87
CA SER A 222 -2.43 -9.69 0.29
C SER A 222 -2.65 -10.76 1.36
N PRO A 223 -3.45 -11.79 1.07
CA PRO A 223 -3.58 -12.92 1.96
C PRO A 223 -2.25 -13.66 2.06
N MET A 224 -1.98 -14.25 3.22
CA MET A 224 -0.78 -15.06 3.44
C MET A 224 -1.06 -16.55 3.31
N ASP A 225 -2.27 -16.97 3.65
CA ASP A 225 -2.79 -18.30 3.36
C ASP A 225 -3.73 -18.21 2.16
N HIS A 226 -3.55 -19.12 1.21
CA HIS A 226 -4.33 -19.16 -0.03
C HIS A 226 -5.06 -20.51 -0.19
N GLY A 227 -5.14 -21.32 0.88
CA GLY A 227 -5.84 -22.59 0.89
C GLY A 227 -5.26 -23.62 -0.08
N SER A 228 -6.12 -24.19 -0.91
CA SER A 228 -5.74 -25.25 -1.84
C SER A 228 -4.80 -24.77 -2.96
N VAL A 229 -4.04 -25.72 -3.50
CA VAL A 229 -3.17 -25.51 -4.66
C VAL A 229 -4.05 -25.23 -5.89
N PRO A 230 -3.81 -24.14 -6.64
CA PRO A 230 -4.60 -23.83 -7.83
C PRO A 230 -4.32 -24.86 -8.93
N VAL A 231 -5.38 -25.33 -9.59
CA VAL A 231 -5.29 -26.35 -10.67
C VAL A 231 -5.77 -25.85 -12.03
N THR A 232 -6.57 -24.79 -12.07
CA THR A 232 -6.99 -24.19 -13.34
C THR A 232 -5.93 -23.22 -13.84
N ALA A 233 -5.81 -23.07 -15.17
CA ALA A 233 -4.86 -22.13 -15.76
C ALA A 233 -5.06 -20.70 -15.25
N GLU A 234 -6.32 -20.33 -14.97
CA GLU A 234 -6.65 -19.00 -14.48
C GLU A 234 -6.24 -18.78 -13.03
N ASP A 235 -6.52 -19.75 -12.16
CA ASP A 235 -6.13 -19.67 -10.76
C ASP A 235 -4.60 -19.69 -10.61
N ILE A 236 -3.91 -20.50 -11.42
CA ILE A 236 -2.45 -20.56 -11.46
C ILE A 236 -1.88 -19.20 -11.86
N ARG A 237 -2.39 -18.58 -12.94
CA ARG A 237 -1.92 -17.27 -13.42
C ARG A 237 -2.15 -16.18 -12.37
N THR A 238 -3.33 -16.16 -11.76
CA THR A 238 -3.67 -15.22 -10.68
C THR A 238 -2.72 -15.41 -9.50
N ARG A 239 -2.53 -16.65 -9.03
CA ARG A 239 -1.63 -16.95 -7.91
C ARG A 239 -0.18 -16.58 -8.21
N ALA A 240 0.29 -16.88 -9.43
CA ALA A 240 1.64 -16.52 -9.85
C ALA A 240 1.86 -14.99 -9.87
N LEU A 241 0.86 -14.23 -10.32
CA LEU A 241 0.92 -12.77 -10.27
C LEU A 241 0.93 -12.24 -8.83
N GLU A 242 0.08 -12.78 -7.95
CA GLU A 242 0.06 -12.43 -6.52
C GLU A 242 1.39 -12.72 -5.82
N PHE A 243 2.00 -13.88 -6.10
CA PHE A 243 3.33 -14.21 -5.59
C PHE A 243 4.40 -13.27 -6.13
N SER A 244 4.36 -12.95 -7.43
CA SER A 244 5.27 -11.98 -8.02
C SER A 244 5.18 -10.62 -7.32
N PHE A 245 3.97 -10.22 -6.92
CA PHE A 245 3.75 -8.96 -6.20
C PHE A 245 4.24 -8.99 -4.75
N ASN A 246 4.18 -10.14 -4.10
CA ASN A 246 4.54 -10.26 -2.69
C ASN A 246 5.99 -10.67 -2.44
N ALA A 247 6.66 -11.29 -3.41
CA ALA A 247 7.99 -11.86 -3.24
C ALA A 247 9.02 -10.82 -2.75
N GLY A 248 9.01 -9.62 -3.32
CA GLY A 248 9.91 -8.53 -2.91
C GLY A 248 9.72 -8.13 -1.45
N PHE A 249 8.46 -7.93 -1.03
CA PHE A 249 8.10 -7.58 0.35
C PHE A 249 8.47 -8.70 1.33
N LEU A 250 8.13 -9.96 1.03
CA LEU A 250 8.44 -11.10 1.91
C LEU A 250 9.95 -11.22 2.13
N ARG A 251 10.74 -11.10 1.05
CA ARG A 251 12.21 -11.14 1.15
C ARG A 251 12.75 -9.99 1.98
N GLU A 252 12.25 -8.77 1.76
CA GLU A 252 12.69 -7.58 2.50
C GLU A 252 12.30 -7.65 3.99
N ALA A 253 11.08 -8.08 4.31
CA ALA A 253 10.60 -8.25 5.67
C ALA A 253 11.41 -9.29 6.44
N THR A 254 11.71 -10.44 5.84
CA THR A 254 12.55 -11.48 6.44
C THR A 254 13.97 -10.98 6.70
N LEU A 255 14.61 -10.36 5.70
CA LEU A 255 15.96 -9.81 5.86
C LEU A 255 16.00 -8.71 6.93
N LEU A 256 14.97 -7.86 6.99
CA LEU A 256 14.88 -6.80 8.00
C LEU A 256 14.71 -7.38 9.41
N ALA A 257 13.93 -8.46 9.56
CA ALA A 257 13.75 -9.15 10.82
C ALA A 257 15.06 -9.80 11.31
N GLU A 258 15.75 -10.53 10.43
CA GLU A 258 17.05 -11.14 10.71
C GLU A 258 18.11 -10.10 11.08
N ALA A 259 18.24 -9.03 10.28
CA ALA A 259 19.20 -7.97 10.54
C ALA A 259 18.90 -7.21 11.85
N SER A 260 17.62 -7.03 12.18
CA SER A 260 17.23 -6.38 13.44
C SER A 260 17.52 -7.28 14.64
N ALA A 261 17.27 -8.59 14.53
CA ALA A 261 17.60 -9.55 15.57
C ALA A 261 19.11 -9.59 15.83
N GLU A 262 19.93 -9.63 14.77
CA GLU A 262 21.38 -9.63 14.88
C GLU A 262 21.90 -8.32 15.49
N ALA A 263 21.42 -7.17 15.01
CA ALA A 263 21.82 -5.87 15.56
C ALA A 263 21.50 -5.73 17.05
N ARG A 264 20.41 -6.35 17.54
CA ARG A 264 20.04 -6.34 18.97
C ARG A 264 20.94 -7.24 19.83
N ARG A 265 21.57 -8.28 19.24
CA ARG A 265 22.55 -9.14 19.94
C ARG A 265 23.88 -8.43 20.16
N SER A 266 24.27 -7.54 19.25
CA SER A 266 25.47 -6.71 19.39
C SER A 266 25.44 -5.87 20.68
N ARG A 267 26.50 -5.99 21.49
CA ARG A 267 26.69 -5.20 22.72
C ARG A 267 26.87 -3.71 22.45
N PHE A 268 27.51 -3.38 21.32
CA PHE A 268 27.78 -2.01 20.89
C PHE A 268 27.14 -1.77 19.53
N ALA A 269 26.75 -0.51 19.26
CA ALA A 269 26.20 -0.11 17.98
C ALA A 269 26.94 1.13 17.46
N PHE A 270 27.88 0.93 16.55
CA PHE A 270 28.76 1.99 16.05
C PHE A 270 28.17 2.67 14.80
N GLY A 271 27.45 1.92 13.97
CA GLY A 271 26.86 2.41 12.73
C GLY A 271 25.53 3.13 12.91
N ARG A 272 25.21 4.09 12.03
CA ARG A 272 23.85 4.69 11.95
C ARG A 272 22.78 3.65 11.60
N LEU A 273 23.09 2.74 10.67
CA LEU A 273 22.16 1.69 10.25
C LEU A 273 21.91 0.69 11.38
N GLU A 274 22.97 0.22 12.06
CA GLU A 274 22.87 -0.70 13.20
C GLU A 274 22.02 -0.11 14.34
N ARG A 275 22.23 1.16 14.70
CA ARG A 275 21.39 1.85 15.70
C ARG A 275 19.92 1.90 15.30
N ARG A 276 19.63 2.10 14.00
CA ARG A 276 18.25 2.10 13.48
C ARG A 276 17.63 0.70 13.53
N LEU A 277 18.36 -0.33 13.11
CA LEU A 277 17.93 -1.73 13.18
C LEU A 277 17.63 -2.16 14.63
N ARG A 278 18.47 -1.74 15.59
CA ARG A 278 18.24 -1.99 17.03
C ARG A 278 16.96 -1.34 17.54
N ALA A 279 16.72 -0.10 17.13
CA ALA A 279 15.58 0.69 17.59
C ALA A 279 14.27 0.37 16.84
N LEU A 280 14.35 -0.34 15.70
CA LEU A 280 13.21 -0.65 14.86
C LEU A 280 12.16 -1.43 15.64
N ARG A 281 10.91 -1.01 15.53
CA ARG A 281 9.72 -1.61 16.11
C ARG A 281 8.72 -1.82 15.00
N THR A 282 8.25 -3.04 14.84
CA THR A 282 7.44 -3.46 13.70
C THR A 282 6.01 -3.69 14.12
N HIS A 283 5.11 -3.18 13.29
CA HIS A 283 3.68 -3.24 13.47
C HIS A 283 3.02 -3.71 12.17
N LEU A 284 1.93 -4.47 12.30
CA LEU A 284 1.20 -5.02 11.16
C LEU A 284 -0.30 -4.87 11.41
N ILE A 285 -0.97 -4.34 10.41
CA ILE A 285 -2.41 -4.48 10.19
C ILE A 285 -2.55 -5.24 8.89
N ASP A 286 -2.97 -6.50 8.96
CA ASP A 286 -3.23 -7.32 7.77
C ASP A 286 -4.74 -7.50 7.56
N ALA A 287 -5.10 -7.66 6.29
CA ALA A 287 -6.48 -7.79 5.84
C ALA A 287 -6.89 -9.25 5.61
N HIS A 288 -6.13 -10.23 6.15
CA HIS A 288 -6.28 -11.64 5.78
C HIS A 288 -7.69 -12.17 6.04
N ASP A 289 -8.23 -11.97 7.25
CA ASP A 289 -9.56 -12.48 7.59
C ASP A 289 -10.70 -11.73 6.87
N ASP A 290 -10.45 -10.48 6.47
CA ASP A 290 -11.47 -9.59 5.91
C ASP A 290 -11.57 -9.69 4.38
N LEU A 291 -10.44 -9.93 3.71
CA LEU A 291 -10.35 -9.96 2.24
C LEU A 291 -10.04 -11.36 1.69
N GLY A 292 -9.61 -12.31 2.53
CA GLY A 292 -9.16 -13.64 2.09
C GLY A 292 -10.23 -14.48 1.39
N SER A 293 -11.52 -14.21 1.63
CA SER A 293 -12.64 -14.89 0.98
C SER A 293 -13.08 -14.24 -0.34
N LEU A 294 -12.57 -13.04 -0.66
CA LEU A 294 -12.95 -12.33 -1.88
C LEU A 294 -12.20 -12.89 -3.09
N SER A 295 -12.93 -13.02 -4.20
CA SER A 295 -12.34 -13.37 -5.50
C SER A 295 -11.27 -12.34 -5.90
N SER A 296 -10.19 -12.82 -6.53
CA SER A 296 -9.11 -11.96 -7.05
C SER A 296 -9.62 -10.92 -8.07
N GLU A 297 -10.70 -11.21 -8.80
CA GLU A 297 -11.28 -10.28 -9.78
C GLU A 297 -11.82 -9.00 -9.12
N THR A 298 -12.18 -9.06 -7.83
CA THR A 298 -12.67 -7.91 -7.06
C THR A 298 -11.63 -6.80 -6.91
N LYS A 299 -10.33 -7.13 -7.08
CA LYS A 299 -9.24 -6.13 -7.11
C LYS A 299 -9.35 -5.14 -8.28
N LEU A 300 -10.14 -5.47 -9.31
CA LEU A 300 -10.38 -4.60 -10.47
C LEU A 300 -11.71 -3.83 -10.36
N ILE A 301 -12.50 -4.06 -9.31
CA ILE A 301 -13.85 -3.49 -9.17
C ILE A 301 -13.78 -2.17 -8.39
N ALA A 302 -13.68 -1.06 -9.12
CA ALA A 302 -13.72 0.29 -8.56
C ALA A 302 -15.16 0.83 -8.48
N HIS A 303 -16.04 0.13 -7.76
CA HIS A 303 -17.44 0.51 -7.58
C HIS A 303 -17.69 1.07 -6.18
N LEU A 304 -18.23 2.29 -6.09
CA LEU A 304 -18.25 3.06 -4.84
C LEU A 304 -18.86 2.32 -3.63
N PRO A 305 -20.07 1.71 -3.68
CA PRO A 305 -20.61 0.93 -2.57
C PRO A 305 -19.67 -0.18 -2.07
N PHE A 306 -18.99 -0.87 -2.99
CA PHE A 306 -18.02 -1.90 -2.62
C PHE A 306 -16.78 -1.29 -1.97
N LEU A 307 -16.26 -0.18 -2.51
CA LEU A 307 -15.12 0.53 -1.95
C LEU A 307 -15.42 1.06 -0.54
N GLU A 308 -16.62 1.60 -0.30
CA GLU A 308 -17.04 2.06 1.03
C GLU A 308 -17.19 0.91 2.03
N ARG A 309 -17.69 -0.25 1.59
CA ARG A 309 -17.66 -1.46 2.42
C ARG A 309 -16.24 -1.86 2.80
N LEU A 310 -15.30 -1.87 1.86
CA LEU A 310 -13.90 -2.18 2.14
C LEU A 310 -13.29 -1.18 3.12
N ARG A 311 -13.59 0.11 2.98
CA ARG A 311 -13.22 1.15 3.95
C ARG A 311 -13.75 0.81 5.34
N ASP A 312 -15.01 0.43 5.48
CA ASP A 312 -15.60 0.16 6.79
C ASP A 312 -14.99 -1.08 7.48
N LEU A 313 -14.65 -2.11 6.70
CA LEU A 313 -13.86 -3.25 7.18
C LEU A 313 -12.47 -2.81 7.65
N GLY A 314 -11.78 -1.98 6.86
CA GLY A 314 -10.48 -1.44 7.22
C GLY A 314 -10.50 -0.59 8.49
N ARG A 315 -11.52 0.27 8.66
CA ARG A 315 -11.74 1.05 9.89
C ARG A 315 -11.91 0.14 11.08
N THR A 316 -12.77 -0.88 10.96
CA THR A 316 -13.05 -1.85 12.03
C THR A 316 -11.77 -2.59 12.46
N ARG A 317 -10.98 -3.07 11.49
CA ARG A 317 -9.69 -3.74 11.78
C ARG A 317 -8.72 -2.80 12.48
N ALA A 318 -8.57 -1.57 12.00
CA ALA A 318 -7.66 -0.59 12.58
C ALA A 318 -8.06 -0.20 14.01
N GLN A 319 -9.35 -0.07 14.30
CA GLN A 319 -9.86 0.17 15.64
C GLN A 319 -9.53 -0.99 16.59
N ARG A 320 -9.73 -2.24 16.14
CA ARG A 320 -9.32 -3.43 16.91
C ARG A 320 -7.81 -3.42 17.19
N TRP A 321 -7.01 -3.19 16.16
CA TRP A 321 -5.55 -3.10 16.30
C TRP A 321 -5.12 -1.97 17.26
N LEU A 322 -5.77 -0.81 17.20
CA LEU A 322 -5.50 0.31 18.11
C LEU A 322 -5.79 -0.05 19.58
N ALA A 323 -6.85 -0.81 19.84
CA ALA A 323 -7.21 -1.30 21.17
C ALA A 323 -6.21 -2.35 21.69
N GLU A 324 -5.82 -3.30 20.85
CA GLU A 324 -4.94 -4.42 21.24
C GLU A 324 -3.46 -4.03 21.29
N HIS A 325 -3.03 -3.15 20.39
CA HIS A 325 -1.61 -2.94 20.09
C HIS A 325 -1.21 -1.47 19.99
N GLY A 326 -2.15 -0.52 19.92
CA GLY A 326 -1.82 0.90 19.75
C GLY A 326 -0.94 1.48 20.88
N ALA A 327 -1.00 0.93 22.10
CA ALA A 327 -0.12 1.33 23.21
C ALA A 327 1.32 0.82 23.09
N LYS A 328 1.59 -0.16 22.19
CA LYS A 328 2.94 -0.66 21.94
C LYS A 328 3.75 0.28 21.04
N VAL A 329 3.10 1.07 20.20
CA VAL A 329 3.76 2.06 19.32
C VAL A 329 4.53 3.07 20.19
N GLY A 330 5.80 3.31 19.88
CA GLY A 330 6.69 4.08 20.74
C GLY A 330 7.54 3.22 21.71
N HIS A 331 7.16 1.96 21.93
CA HIS A 331 7.69 1.15 23.04
C HIS A 331 8.13 -0.27 22.65
N ALA A 332 7.36 -0.99 21.84
CA ALA A 332 7.58 -2.40 21.51
C ALA A 332 6.96 -2.78 20.14
N CYS A 333 7.40 -3.90 19.56
CA CYS A 333 6.76 -4.44 18.35
C CYS A 333 5.34 -4.96 18.66
N SER A 334 4.40 -4.81 17.72
CA SER A 334 3.12 -5.54 17.78
C SER A 334 3.17 -6.88 17.03
N VAL A 335 4.15 -7.06 16.15
CA VAL A 335 4.34 -8.29 15.37
C VAL A 335 5.83 -8.68 15.36
N ASP A 336 6.09 -9.99 15.41
CA ASP A 336 7.38 -10.56 15.04
C ASP A 336 7.36 -10.87 13.54
N LEU A 337 8.06 -10.07 12.74
CA LEU A 337 8.12 -10.27 11.28
C LEU A 337 8.80 -11.59 10.90
N ALA A 338 9.81 -12.04 11.67
CA ALA A 338 10.48 -13.30 11.38
C ALA A 338 9.51 -14.47 11.59
N ALA A 339 8.82 -14.51 12.72
CA ALA A 339 7.83 -15.55 12.98
C ALA A 339 6.64 -15.48 12.00
N ARG A 340 6.22 -14.28 11.60
CA ARG A 340 5.06 -14.07 10.73
C ARG A 340 5.33 -14.48 9.28
N PHE A 341 6.53 -14.22 8.75
CA PHE A 341 6.86 -14.41 7.34
C PHE A 341 7.91 -15.49 7.07
N ALA A 342 8.44 -16.15 8.10
CA ALA A 342 9.31 -17.30 7.90
C ALA A 342 8.58 -18.42 7.16
N PRO A 343 9.29 -19.18 6.29
CA PRO A 343 8.75 -20.41 5.76
C PRO A 343 8.38 -21.36 6.91
N PRO A 344 7.30 -22.16 6.76
CA PRO A 344 6.90 -23.12 7.78
C PRO A 344 8.10 -24.02 8.15
N ALA A 345 8.29 -24.23 9.45
CA ALA A 345 9.35 -25.11 9.94
C ALA A 345 9.24 -26.46 9.23
N ARG A 346 10.37 -27.00 8.74
CA ARG A 346 10.39 -28.36 8.20
C ARG A 346 9.91 -29.29 9.31
N SER A 347 8.78 -29.97 9.08
CA SER A 347 8.42 -31.13 9.91
C SER A 347 9.58 -32.10 9.84
N ALA A 348 10.22 -32.35 10.99
CA ALA A 348 11.32 -33.29 11.11
C ALA A 348 10.86 -34.72 10.81
#